data_AF-A0A1S9BUU1-F1
#
_entry.id   AF-A0A1S9BUU1-F1
#
_cell.length_a   1.000
_cell.length_b   1.000
_cell.length_c   1.000
_cell.angle_alpha   90.00
_cell.angle_beta   90.00
_cell.angle_gamma   90.00
#
_symmetry.space_group_name_H-M   'P 1'
#
loop_
_entity.id
_entity.type
_entity.pdbx_description
1 polymer ?
#
loop_
_entity_poly.entity_id
_entity_poly.type
_entity_poly.pdbx_seq_one_letter_code
_entity_poly.pdbx_strand_id
1 'polypeptide(L)'
;MYSDSIKDKVNTMFDDLKKRVYIIVSNSNTATEAAQKVTNLASSELASRSKSLLSDMLFDLSDSLMNTDYFKDISKQNRFTEINLRQEILSKYQFAATGTVNYNETSRETRALKVGGITFVIGGVSELGYVLISGLSLSSLFPIPIGTLIAVSIGTALTDYYAIEPKREKKAMLNALNDYFEQAKKQFIDWFDEVERYFNMRVEEIKCTI
;
A
#
# COMPACT_ATOMS: atom_id res chain seq x y z
N MET A 1 -13.78 12.59 -7.77
CA MET A 1 -13.25 11.28 -8.22
C MET A 1 -13.56 10.25 -7.13
N TYR A 2 -13.62 8.95 -7.44
CA TYR A 2 -13.87 7.94 -6.38
C TYR A 2 -12.74 7.93 -5.35
N SER A 3 -11.54 8.35 -5.76
CA SER A 3 -10.45 8.74 -4.86
C SER A 3 -10.88 9.59 -3.66
N ASP A 4 -11.84 10.50 -3.82
CA ASP A 4 -12.20 11.45 -2.76
C ASP A 4 -12.96 10.75 -1.61
N SER A 5 -13.74 9.71 -1.91
CA SER A 5 -14.40 8.90 -0.88
C SER A 5 -13.44 7.94 -0.17
N ILE A 6 -12.33 7.58 -0.83
CA ILE A 6 -11.30 6.70 -0.27
C ILE A 6 -10.26 7.47 0.56
N LYS A 7 -9.99 8.73 0.22
CA LYS A 7 -9.11 9.61 1.00
C LYS A 7 -9.51 9.65 2.49
N ASP A 8 -10.79 9.82 2.79
CA ASP A 8 -11.27 9.85 4.18
C ASP A 8 -11.11 8.51 4.90
N LYS A 9 -11.34 7.40 4.19
CA LYS A 9 -11.11 6.05 4.72
C LYS A 9 -9.63 5.80 4.99
N VAL A 10 -8.73 6.25 4.10
CA VAL A 10 -7.27 6.18 4.27
C VAL A 10 -6.82 7.06 5.43
N ASN A 11 -7.29 8.30 5.53
CA ASN A 11 -7.00 9.19 6.66
C ASN A 11 -7.38 8.54 8.00
N THR A 12 -8.61 8.02 8.08
CA THR A 12 -9.11 7.33 9.27
C THR A 12 -8.25 6.11 9.63
N MET A 13 -7.88 5.31 8.63
CA MET A 13 -6.99 4.15 8.81
C MET A 13 -5.64 4.55 9.41
N PHE A 14 -5.00 5.59 8.89
CA PHE A 14 -3.69 6.04 9.38
C PHE A 14 -3.79 6.73 10.75
N ASP A 15 -4.86 7.47 11.03
CA ASP A 15 -5.06 8.09 12.33
C ASP A 15 -5.30 7.07 13.45
N ASP A 16 -6.07 6.01 13.18
CA ASP A 16 -6.23 4.89 14.11
C ASP A 16 -4.90 4.14 14.33
N LEU A 17 -4.15 3.87 13.25
CA LEU A 17 -2.85 3.22 13.33
C LEU A 17 -1.86 4.04 14.18
N LYS A 18 -1.76 5.36 13.95
CA LYS A 18 -0.88 6.26 14.72
C LYS A 18 -1.21 6.25 16.22
N LYS A 19 -2.50 6.26 16.60
CA LYS A 19 -2.92 6.16 18.01
C LYS A 19 -2.46 4.87 18.66
N ARG A 20 -2.59 3.75 17.96
CA ARG A 20 -2.16 2.43 18.45
C ARG A 20 -0.65 2.30 18.54
N VAL A 21 0.07 2.85 17.56
CA VAL A 21 1.53 2.95 17.58
C VAL A 21 2.01 3.76 18.79
N TYR A 22 1.36 4.89 19.08
CA TYR A 22 1.67 5.71 20.25
C TYR A 22 1.58 4.90 21.55
N ILE A 23 0.50 4.13 21.72
CA ILE A 23 0.29 3.25 22.88
C ILE A 23 1.41 2.20 22.96
N ILE A 24 1.76 1.56 21.84
CA ILE A 24 2.83 0.54 21.79
C ILE A 24 4.18 1.13 22.21
N VAL A 25 4.60 2.24 21.62
CA VAL A 25 5.92 2.84 21.93
C VAL A 25 5.97 3.33 23.38
N SER A 26 4.88 3.94 23.87
CA SER A 26 4.79 4.43 25.24
C SER A 26 4.91 3.30 26.27
N ASN A 27 4.26 2.16 26.01
CA ASN A 27 4.18 1.03 26.96
C ASN A 27 5.30 0.00 26.81
N SER A 28 6.10 0.06 25.74
CA SER A 28 7.20 -0.90 25.54
C SER A 28 8.37 -0.62 26.48
N ASN A 29 9.06 -1.68 26.91
CA ASN A 29 10.21 -1.58 27.80
C ASN A 29 11.49 -1.18 27.06
N THR A 30 11.59 -1.54 25.78
CA THR A 30 12.75 -1.23 24.94
C THR A 30 12.33 -0.71 23.56
N ALA A 31 13.21 0.06 22.92
CA ALA A 31 12.99 0.53 21.55
C ALA A 31 12.90 -0.62 20.54
N THR A 32 13.66 -1.71 20.74
CA THR A 32 13.60 -2.91 19.90
C THR A 32 12.24 -3.62 20.01
N GLU A 33 11.72 -3.78 21.23
CA GLU A 33 10.39 -4.34 21.46
C GLU A 33 9.31 -3.48 20.80
N ALA A 34 9.39 -2.16 20.98
CA ALA A 34 8.47 -1.21 20.35
C ALA A 34 8.51 -1.34 18.82
N ALA A 35 9.72 -1.40 18.24
CA ALA A 35 9.93 -1.48 16.79
C ALA A 35 9.29 -2.74 16.21
N GLN A 36 9.49 -3.89 16.86
CA GLN A 36 8.91 -5.16 16.42
C GLN A 36 7.38 -5.14 16.48
N LYS A 37 6.80 -4.66 17.59
CA LYS A 37 5.34 -4.59 17.76
C LYS A 37 4.70 -3.63 16.76
N VAL A 38 5.30 -2.45 16.54
CA VAL A 38 4.83 -1.47 15.56
C VAL A 38 4.91 -2.04 14.15
N THR A 39 6.03 -2.67 13.79
CA THR A 39 6.23 -3.28 12.47
C THR A 39 5.16 -4.34 12.20
N ASN A 40 4.97 -5.28 13.12
CA ASN A 40 3.96 -6.34 12.98
C ASN A 40 2.55 -5.78 12.87
N LEU A 41 2.21 -4.79 13.70
CA LEU A 41 0.92 -4.12 13.67
C LEU A 41 0.68 -3.46 12.31
N ALA A 42 1.57 -2.56 11.91
CA ALA A 42 1.41 -1.78 10.69
C ALA A 42 1.40 -2.67 9.45
N SER A 43 2.30 -3.65 9.35
CA SER A 43 2.34 -4.58 8.21
C SER A 43 1.05 -5.37 8.06
N SER A 44 0.50 -5.89 9.16
CA SER A 44 -0.74 -6.66 9.11
C SER A 44 -1.94 -5.78 8.79
N GLU A 45 -2.05 -4.66 9.49
CA GLU A 45 -3.22 -3.78 9.41
C GLU A 45 -3.29 -3.05 8.08
N LEU A 46 -2.19 -2.46 7.62
CA LEU A 46 -2.16 -1.77 6.34
C LEU A 46 -2.33 -2.76 5.17
N ALA A 47 -1.80 -3.98 5.24
CA ALA A 47 -2.05 -4.99 4.20
C ALA A 47 -3.51 -5.46 4.17
N SER A 48 -4.12 -5.68 5.33
CA SER A 48 -5.53 -6.12 5.41
C SER A 48 -6.50 -5.01 4.98
N ARG A 49 -6.32 -3.79 5.51
CA ARG A 49 -7.20 -2.66 5.21
C ARG A 49 -7.02 -2.16 3.78
N SER A 50 -5.80 -2.18 3.22
CA SER A 50 -5.58 -1.83 1.80
C SER A 50 -6.34 -2.74 0.85
N LYS A 51 -6.33 -4.06 1.12
CA LYS A 51 -7.11 -5.05 0.36
C LYS A 51 -8.60 -4.72 0.39
N SER A 52 -9.13 -4.43 1.57
CA SER A 52 -10.55 -4.10 1.75
C SER A 52 -10.90 -2.85 0.96
N LEU A 53 -10.13 -1.77 1.13
CA LEU A 53 -10.35 -0.50 0.43
C LEU A 53 -10.25 -0.65 -1.09
N LEU A 54 -9.29 -1.43 -1.59
CA LEU A 54 -9.16 -1.72 -3.01
C LEU A 54 -10.36 -2.50 -3.54
N SER A 55 -10.80 -3.51 -2.79
CA SER A 55 -11.98 -4.30 -3.17
C SER A 55 -13.25 -3.44 -3.23
N ASP A 56 -13.45 -2.57 -2.24
CA ASP A 56 -14.57 -1.62 -2.19
C ASP A 56 -14.51 -0.65 -3.38
N MET A 57 -13.34 -0.04 -3.61
CA MET A 57 -13.12 0.87 -4.75
C MET A 57 -13.51 0.23 -6.08
N LEU A 58 -13.00 -0.97 -6.34
CA LEU A 58 -13.24 -1.67 -7.61
C LEU A 58 -14.69 -2.12 -7.75
N PHE A 59 -15.35 -2.45 -6.64
CA PHE A 59 -16.78 -2.73 -6.64
C PHE A 59 -17.57 -1.48 -7.02
N ASP A 60 -17.32 -0.37 -6.34
CA ASP A 60 -18.02 0.90 -6.55
C ASP A 60 -17.80 1.45 -7.97
N LEU A 61 -16.58 1.36 -8.49
CA LEU A 61 -16.26 1.74 -9.87
C LEU A 61 -16.99 0.86 -10.90
N SER A 62 -17.06 -0.45 -10.65
CA SER A 62 -17.78 -1.38 -11.52
C SER A 62 -19.29 -1.13 -11.49
N ASP A 63 -19.86 -0.89 -10.31
CA ASP A 63 -21.28 -0.58 -10.14
C ASP A 63 -21.65 0.72 -10.87
N SER A 64 -20.83 1.77 -10.67
CA SER A 64 -21.01 3.04 -11.39
C SER A 64 -20.93 2.86 -12.91
N LEU A 65 -20.04 1.98 -13.40
CA LEU A 65 -19.90 1.70 -14.82
C LEU A 65 -21.13 1.00 -15.41
N MET A 66 -21.71 0.03 -14.68
CA MET A 66 -22.89 -0.71 -15.13
C MET A 66 -24.13 0.17 -15.29
N ASN A 67 -24.18 1.30 -14.59
CA ASN A 67 -25.24 2.29 -14.69
C ASN A 67 -25.10 3.25 -15.89
N THR A 68 -24.03 3.15 -16.68
CA THR A 68 -23.82 4.01 -17.86
C THR A 68 -24.64 3.55 -19.07
N ASP A 69 -24.94 4.47 -19.99
CA ASP A 69 -25.71 4.18 -21.20
C ASP A 69 -25.10 3.06 -22.06
N TYR A 70 -23.78 2.98 -22.12
CA TYR A 70 -23.07 1.94 -22.89
C TYR A 70 -23.42 0.53 -22.39
N PHE A 71 -23.62 0.37 -21.08
CA PHE A 71 -23.91 -0.91 -20.43
C PHE A 71 -25.41 -1.14 -20.19
N LYS A 72 -26.32 -0.39 -20.82
CA LYS A 72 -27.77 -0.72 -20.76
C LYS A 72 -28.12 -2.02 -21.49
N ASP A 73 -27.29 -2.45 -22.43
CA ASP A 73 -27.44 -3.72 -23.14
C ASP A 73 -26.92 -4.89 -22.27
N ILE A 74 -27.82 -5.82 -21.93
CA ILE A 74 -27.53 -7.00 -21.12
C ILE A 74 -26.40 -7.86 -21.74
N SER A 75 -26.30 -7.91 -23.07
CA SER A 75 -25.22 -8.65 -23.74
C SER A 75 -23.85 -8.04 -23.42
N LYS A 76 -23.75 -6.71 -23.42
CA LYS A 76 -22.51 -5.99 -23.07
C LYS A 76 -22.16 -6.13 -21.60
N GLN A 77 -23.15 -6.08 -20.70
CA GLN A 77 -22.93 -6.31 -19.27
C GLN A 77 -22.36 -7.70 -18.99
N ASN A 78 -22.95 -8.73 -19.62
CA ASN A 78 -22.49 -10.11 -19.45
C ASN A 78 -21.04 -10.28 -19.95
N ARG A 79 -20.74 -9.78 -21.16
CA ARG A 79 -19.38 -9.85 -21.73
C ARG A 79 -18.36 -9.10 -20.88
N PHE A 80 -18.70 -7.94 -20.32
CA PHE A 80 -17.79 -7.23 -19.42
C PHE A 80 -17.59 -7.98 -18.10
N THR A 81 -18.66 -8.53 -17.52
CA THR A 81 -18.60 -9.26 -16.24
C THR A 81 -17.72 -10.51 -16.35
N GLU A 82 -17.77 -11.21 -17.49
CA GLU A 82 -16.91 -12.37 -17.79
C GLU A 82 -15.41 -12.05 -17.77
N ILE A 83 -15.02 -10.82 -18.14
CA ILE A 83 -13.62 -10.37 -18.10
C ILE A 83 -13.11 -10.27 -16.67
N ASN A 84 -14.01 -10.02 -15.71
CA ASN A 84 -13.70 -9.99 -14.28
C ASN A 84 -12.53 -9.04 -13.95
N LEU A 85 -12.61 -7.79 -14.46
CA LEU A 85 -11.57 -6.77 -14.30
C LEU A 85 -11.18 -6.52 -12.84
N ARG A 86 -12.14 -6.63 -11.91
CA ARG A 86 -11.86 -6.56 -10.47
C ARG A 86 -10.85 -7.62 -10.04
N GLN A 87 -11.05 -8.87 -10.44
CA GLN A 87 -10.12 -9.96 -10.13
C GLN A 87 -8.79 -9.78 -10.85
N GLU A 88 -8.80 -9.32 -12.11
CA GLU A 88 -7.58 -8.97 -12.85
C GLU A 88 -6.72 -8.00 -12.03
N ILE A 89 -7.31 -6.90 -11.53
CA ILE A 89 -6.61 -5.89 -10.73
C ILE A 89 -6.19 -6.45 -9.37
N LEU A 90 -7.09 -7.10 -8.62
CA LEU A 90 -6.78 -7.65 -7.30
C LEU A 90 -5.64 -8.68 -7.34
N SER A 91 -5.57 -9.49 -8.39
CA SER A 91 -4.53 -10.51 -8.55
C SER A 91 -3.12 -9.94 -8.79
N LYS A 92 -3.01 -8.65 -9.17
CA LYS A 92 -1.73 -7.94 -9.27
C LYS A 92 -1.12 -7.64 -7.90
N TYR A 93 -1.81 -7.90 -6.80
CA TYR A 93 -1.33 -7.58 -5.46
C TYR A 93 -1.35 -8.78 -4.52
N GLN A 94 -0.31 -8.91 -3.70
CA GLN A 94 -0.24 -9.88 -2.61
C GLN A 94 -0.38 -9.19 -1.26
N PHE A 95 -1.53 -9.35 -0.61
CA PHE A 95 -1.87 -8.66 0.65
C PHE A 95 -1.47 -9.44 1.92
N ALA A 96 -0.48 -10.35 1.82
CA ALA A 96 -0.08 -11.12 3.00
C ALA A 96 0.66 -10.23 4.02
N ALA A 97 0.32 -10.43 5.29
CA ALA A 97 1.11 -9.91 6.41
C ALA A 97 2.44 -10.66 6.50
N THR A 98 3.50 -10.01 6.94
CA THR A 98 4.76 -10.69 7.24
C THR A 98 4.67 -11.50 8.52
N GLY A 99 5.14 -12.74 8.48
CA GLY A 99 5.92 -13.28 9.59
C GLY A 99 7.30 -12.62 9.59
N THR A 100 7.77 -12.15 10.75
CA THR A 100 9.13 -11.64 11.05
C THR A 100 10.05 -11.43 9.84
N VAL A 101 10.24 -10.18 9.40
CA VAL A 101 11.23 -9.85 8.38
C VAL A 101 12.64 -10.11 8.91
N ASN A 102 13.31 -11.11 8.35
CA ASN A 102 14.74 -11.31 8.59
C ASN A 102 15.54 -10.33 7.73
N TYR A 103 15.98 -9.24 8.34
CA TYR A 103 16.75 -8.17 7.68
C TYR A 103 18.14 -8.63 7.15
N ASN A 104 18.59 -9.83 7.52
CA ASN A 104 19.86 -10.40 7.03
C ASN A 104 19.67 -11.29 5.78
N GLU A 105 18.49 -11.89 5.61
CA GLU A 105 18.14 -12.79 4.49
C GLU A 105 17.37 -12.09 3.37
N THR A 106 17.25 -10.77 3.45
CA THR A 106 16.38 -10.01 2.56
C THR A 106 16.90 -10.03 1.12
N SER A 107 15.99 -10.31 0.18
CA SER A 107 16.29 -10.42 -1.26
C SER A 107 16.97 -9.16 -1.81
N ARG A 108 17.66 -9.27 -2.95
CA ARG A 108 18.34 -8.14 -3.61
C ARG A 108 17.39 -6.96 -3.87
N GLU A 109 16.14 -7.23 -4.21
CA GLU A 109 15.09 -6.22 -4.41
C GLU A 109 14.73 -5.50 -3.11
N THR A 110 14.64 -6.25 -2.00
CA THR A 110 14.34 -5.68 -0.70
C THR A 110 15.50 -4.86 -0.13
N ARG A 111 16.74 -5.24 -0.46
CA ARG A 111 17.93 -4.41 -0.19
C ARG A 111 17.96 -3.14 -1.04
N ALA A 112 17.51 -3.21 -2.29
CA ALA A 112 17.40 -2.02 -3.14
C ALA A 112 16.30 -1.05 -2.65
N LEU A 113 15.18 -1.58 -2.12
CA LEU A 113 14.17 -0.79 -1.38
C LEU A 113 14.75 -0.14 -0.11
N LYS A 114 15.69 -0.82 0.57
CA LYS A 114 16.42 -0.30 1.75
C LYS A 114 17.31 0.90 1.41
N VAL A 115 17.95 0.90 0.23
CA VAL A 115 18.86 1.96 -0.24
C VAL A 115 18.09 3.17 -0.78
N GLY A 116 16.83 2.99 -1.20
CA GLY A 116 16.03 4.03 -1.86
C GLY A 116 15.43 5.11 -0.97
N GLY A 117 15.47 4.98 0.36
CA GLY A 117 14.90 5.98 1.28
C GLY A 117 13.36 6.08 1.24
N ILE A 118 12.72 5.77 2.37
CA ILE A 118 11.35 6.17 2.78
C ILE A 118 10.17 5.92 1.79
N THR A 119 10.34 5.21 0.67
CA THR A 119 9.26 5.08 -0.32
C THR A 119 8.63 3.69 -0.29
N PHE A 120 7.42 3.62 0.26
CA PHE A 120 6.54 2.46 0.21
C PHE A 120 5.83 2.43 -1.15
N VAL A 121 6.46 1.75 -2.10
CA VAL A 121 6.01 1.66 -3.49
C VAL A 121 5.09 0.46 -3.65
N ILE A 122 3.76 0.65 -3.53
CA ILE A 122 2.80 -0.37 -3.98
C ILE A 122 2.66 -0.21 -5.51
N GLY A 123 3.30 -1.11 -6.25
CA GLY A 123 3.29 -1.07 -7.71
C GLY A 123 1.98 -1.56 -8.33
N GLY A 124 1.60 -0.90 -9.43
CA GLY A 124 0.48 -1.22 -10.30
C GLY A 124 -0.44 0.00 -10.37
N VAL A 125 -0.53 0.78 -11.44
CA VAL A 125 -0.64 0.32 -12.82
C VAL A 125 -0.38 1.46 -13.85
N SER A 126 0.43 2.43 -13.49
CA SER A 126 0.98 3.42 -14.41
C SER A 126 2.49 3.38 -14.34
N GLU A 127 3.15 3.54 -15.47
CA GLU A 127 4.59 3.65 -15.56
C GLU A 127 5.17 4.90 -14.84
N LEU A 128 4.43 5.65 -14.02
CA LEU A 128 4.81 7.01 -13.64
C LEU A 128 4.36 7.42 -12.23
N GLY A 129 4.92 6.77 -11.21
CA GLY A 129 4.61 7.11 -9.81
C GLY A 129 5.70 6.89 -8.76
N TYR A 130 6.99 6.80 -9.12
CA TYR A 130 8.15 6.69 -8.19
C TYR A 130 8.76 5.28 -7.93
N VAL A 131 8.45 4.26 -8.73
CA VAL A 131 9.34 3.06 -8.85
C VAL A 131 10.73 3.44 -9.42
N LEU A 132 10.87 4.65 -9.98
CA LEU A 132 12.04 5.09 -10.74
C LEU A 132 13.16 5.82 -9.95
N ILE A 133 13.02 6.14 -8.66
CA ILE A 133 14.15 6.79 -7.94
C ILE A 133 15.28 5.79 -7.60
N SER A 134 14.98 4.50 -7.52
CA SER A 134 15.96 3.46 -7.15
C SER A 134 16.31 2.48 -8.28
N GLY A 135 15.85 2.72 -9.52
CA GLY A 135 16.25 1.94 -10.69
C GLY A 135 15.80 0.47 -10.68
N LEU A 136 14.78 0.12 -9.89
CA LEU A 136 14.17 -1.22 -9.89
C LEU A 136 13.10 -1.30 -10.97
N SER A 137 13.11 -2.34 -11.80
CA SER A 137 11.99 -2.58 -12.71
C SER A 137 10.81 -3.20 -11.94
N LEU A 138 9.59 -2.75 -12.21
CA LEU A 138 8.35 -3.32 -11.63
C LEU A 138 8.25 -4.84 -11.82
N SER A 139 8.88 -5.38 -12.88
CA SER A 139 8.95 -6.81 -13.15
C SER A 139 9.69 -7.63 -12.09
N SER A 140 10.47 -6.99 -11.20
CA SER A 140 11.18 -7.66 -10.10
C SER A 140 10.47 -7.54 -8.75
N LEU A 141 9.35 -6.81 -8.64
CA LEU A 141 8.60 -6.67 -7.38
C LEU A 141 7.47 -7.69 -7.23
N PHE A 142 7.17 -8.44 -8.29
CA PHE A 142 6.37 -9.65 -8.21
C PHE A 142 7.27 -10.82 -7.82
N PRO A 143 7.04 -11.52 -6.67
CA PRO A 143 5.81 -11.60 -5.88
C PRO A 143 6.02 -11.18 -4.41
N ILE A 144 6.36 -9.91 -4.13
CA ILE A 144 6.59 -9.47 -2.75
C ILE A 144 5.26 -9.06 -2.09
N PRO A 145 4.88 -9.64 -0.93
CA PRO A 145 3.70 -9.20 -0.20
C PRO A 145 3.79 -7.76 0.28
N ILE A 146 2.66 -7.03 0.22
CA ILE A 146 2.55 -5.63 0.68
C ILE A 146 2.95 -5.50 2.16
N GLY A 147 2.59 -6.47 3.01
CA GLY A 147 3.03 -6.50 4.41
C GLY A 147 4.56 -6.51 4.56
N THR A 148 5.27 -7.15 3.63
CA THR A 148 6.74 -7.20 3.57
C THR A 148 7.32 -5.85 3.20
N LEU A 149 6.74 -5.19 2.21
CA LEU A 149 7.14 -3.84 1.82
C LEU A 149 6.99 -2.86 2.99
N ILE A 150 5.87 -2.91 3.71
CA ILE A 150 5.61 -2.08 4.91
C ILE A 150 6.64 -2.35 6.00
N ALA A 151 6.94 -3.63 6.26
CA ALA A 151 7.84 -3.98 7.35
C ALA A 151 9.26 -3.45 7.09
N VAL A 152 9.71 -3.60 5.85
CA VAL A 152 11.03 -3.14 5.40
C VAL A 152 11.13 -1.62 5.47
N SER A 153 10.09 -0.89 5.06
CA SER A 153 10.08 0.58 5.08
C SER A 153 9.99 1.18 6.49
N ILE A 154 9.36 0.48 7.44
CA ILE A 154 9.45 0.84 8.87
C ILE A 154 10.86 0.59 9.38
N GLY A 155 11.46 -0.56 9.01
CA GLY A 155 12.83 -0.89 9.36
C GLY A 155 13.84 0.16 8.91
N THR A 156 13.71 0.68 7.70
CA THR A 156 14.57 1.76 7.18
C THR A 156 14.39 3.06 7.95
N ALA A 157 13.14 3.50 8.16
CA ALA A 157 12.84 4.70 8.94
C ALA A 157 13.42 4.63 10.36
N LEU A 158 13.39 3.44 10.97
CA LEU A 158 13.96 3.22 12.30
C LEU A 158 15.49 3.09 12.29
N THR A 159 16.13 2.61 11.21
CA THR A 159 17.59 2.62 11.11
C THR A 159 18.16 4.03 11.03
N ASP A 160 17.50 4.93 10.30
CA ASP A 160 17.89 6.35 10.23
C ASP A 160 17.76 7.00 11.61
N TYR A 161 16.67 6.70 12.33
CA TYR A 161 16.51 7.09 13.72
C TYR A 161 17.65 6.61 14.62
N TYR A 162 18.01 5.32 14.57
CA TYR A 162 19.08 4.77 15.42
C TYR A 162 20.47 5.32 15.08
N ALA A 163 20.70 5.77 13.84
CA ALA A 163 21.94 6.43 13.44
C ALA A 163 22.05 7.85 14.01
N ILE A 164 20.91 8.54 14.21
CA ILE A 164 20.86 9.95 14.63
C ILE A 164 20.69 10.08 16.16
N GLU A 165 19.93 9.18 16.80
CA GLU A 165 19.59 9.26 18.24
C GLU A 165 20.09 8.03 19.02
N PRO A 166 21.38 8.02 19.45
CA PRO A 166 21.98 6.86 20.11
C PRO A 166 21.36 6.54 21.48
N LYS A 167 20.69 7.51 22.12
CA LYS A 167 20.00 7.33 23.42
C LYS A 167 18.67 6.59 23.30
N ARG A 168 18.18 6.38 22.06
CA ARG A 168 16.95 5.64 21.75
C ARG A 168 15.71 6.17 22.49
N GLU A 169 15.56 7.48 22.56
CA GLU A 169 14.44 8.11 23.25
C GLU A 169 13.08 7.83 22.56
N LYS A 170 12.07 7.44 23.37
CA LYS A 170 10.72 7.12 22.88
C LYS A 170 10.09 8.23 22.02
N LYS A 171 10.31 9.50 22.39
CA LYS A 171 9.79 10.66 21.66
C LYS A 171 10.37 10.75 20.25
N ALA A 172 11.67 10.55 20.10
CA ALA A 172 12.34 10.60 18.81
C ALA A 172 11.92 9.42 17.90
N MET A 173 11.74 8.22 18.47
CA MET A 173 11.15 7.09 17.76
C MET A 173 9.72 7.38 17.25
N LEU A 174 8.88 8.00 18.09
CA LEU A 174 7.53 8.40 17.71
C LEU A 174 7.53 9.41 16.55
N ASN A 175 8.44 10.37 16.56
CA ASN A 175 8.58 11.33 15.47
C ASN A 175 8.94 10.62 14.15
N ALA A 176 9.96 9.76 14.15
CA ALA A 176 10.37 9.01 12.96
C ALA A 176 9.24 8.13 12.40
N LEU A 177 8.50 7.45 13.28
CA LEU A 177 7.34 6.65 12.89
C LEU A 177 6.20 7.52 12.36
N ASN A 178 5.93 8.68 12.97
CA ASN A 178 4.90 9.58 12.50
C ASN A 178 5.23 10.14 11.10
N ASP A 179 6.48 10.54 10.87
CA ASP A 179 6.94 11.00 9.56
C ASP A 179 6.83 9.91 8.50
N TYR A 180 7.16 8.67 8.86
CA TYR A 180 6.93 7.51 8.01
C TYR A 180 5.44 7.33 7.68
N PHE A 181 4.56 7.32 8.69
CA PHE A 181 3.13 7.10 8.48
C PHE A 181 2.46 8.22 7.69
N GLU A 182 2.90 9.47 7.84
CA GLU A 182 2.41 10.59 7.02
C GLU A 182 2.82 10.47 5.55
N GLN A 183 4.04 9.97 5.28
CA GLN A 183 4.49 9.71 3.90
C GLN A 183 3.77 8.50 3.29
N ALA A 184 3.67 7.40 4.04
CA ALA A 184 2.93 6.22 3.62
C ALA A 184 1.46 6.56 3.32
N LYS A 185 0.81 7.40 4.13
CA LYS A 185 -0.57 7.87 3.90
C LYS A 185 -0.74 8.53 2.53
N LYS A 186 0.19 9.41 2.15
CA LYS A 186 0.17 10.07 0.82
C LYS A 186 0.32 9.05 -0.30
N GLN A 187 1.30 8.14 -0.17
CA GLN A 187 1.56 7.10 -1.16
C GLN A 187 0.37 6.15 -1.34
N PHE A 188 -0.36 5.86 -0.26
CA PHE A 188 -1.61 5.09 -0.33
C PHE A 188 -2.70 5.80 -1.14
N ILE A 189 -2.88 7.11 -0.94
CA ILE A 189 -3.85 7.91 -1.70
C ILE A 189 -3.46 7.92 -3.18
N ASP A 190 -2.18 8.20 -3.47
CA ASP A 190 -1.67 8.25 -4.85
C ASP A 190 -1.82 6.89 -5.56
N TRP A 191 -1.57 5.79 -4.84
CA TRP A 191 -1.78 4.43 -5.34
C TRP A 191 -3.26 4.16 -5.71
N PHE A 192 -4.19 4.60 -4.86
CA PHE A 192 -5.62 4.48 -5.17
C PHE A 192 -6.02 5.30 -6.41
N ASP A 193 -5.51 6.52 -6.56
CA ASP A 193 -5.74 7.36 -7.75
C ASP A 193 -5.21 6.68 -9.03
N GLU A 194 -4.08 5.99 -8.92
CA GLU A 194 -3.48 5.22 -10.01
C GLU A 194 -4.29 3.98 -10.39
N VAL A 195 -4.81 3.25 -9.40
CA VAL A 195 -5.74 2.14 -9.63
C VAL A 195 -7.00 2.61 -10.36
N GLU A 196 -7.61 3.72 -9.94
CA GLU A 196 -8.80 4.29 -10.60
C GLU A 196 -8.49 4.64 -12.06
N ARG A 197 -7.33 5.27 -12.34
CA ARG A 197 -6.89 5.57 -13.71
C ARG A 197 -6.75 4.32 -14.57
N TYR A 198 -6.14 3.27 -14.05
CA TYR A 198 -5.98 2.02 -14.78
C TYR A 198 -7.29 1.29 -15.00
N PHE A 199 -8.17 1.25 -14.00
CA PHE A 199 -9.51 0.71 -14.15
C PHE A 199 -10.21 1.39 -15.33
N ASN A 200 -10.23 2.73 -15.36
CA ASN A 200 -10.85 3.49 -16.44
C ASN A 200 -10.19 3.22 -17.80
N MET A 201 -8.86 3.16 -17.88
CA MET A 201 -8.14 2.82 -19.11
C MET A 201 -8.54 1.42 -19.63
N ARG A 202 -8.51 0.40 -18.77
CA ARG A 202 -8.90 -0.97 -19.13
C ARG A 202 -10.36 -1.08 -19.54
N VAL A 203 -11.24 -0.31 -18.90
CA VAL A 203 -12.65 -0.22 -19.30
C VAL A 203 -12.78 0.25 -20.74
N GLU A 204 -12.09 1.32 -21.14
CA GLU A 204 -12.15 1.80 -22.53
C GLU A 204 -11.57 0.80 -23.52
N GLU A 205 -10.46 0.13 -23.18
CA GLU A 205 -9.91 -0.96 -24.00
C GLU A 205 -10.91 -2.11 -24.19
N ILE A 206 -11.60 -2.50 -23.11
CA ILE A 206 -12.62 -3.55 -23.16
C ILE A 206 -13.80 -3.13 -24.03
N LYS A 207 -14.28 -1.89 -23.92
CA LYS A 207 -15.39 -1.36 -24.75
C LYS A 207 -15.10 -1.43 -26.25
N CYS A 208 -13.84 -1.35 -26.66
CA CYS A 208 -13.45 -1.51 -28.07
C CYS A 208 -13.53 -2.97 -28.55
N THR A 209 -13.64 -3.94 -27.64
CA THR A 209 -13.69 -5.37 -27.95
C THR A 209 -15.09 -5.98 -27.80
N ILE A 210 -16.03 -5.27 -27.17
CA ILE A 210 -17.40 -5.75 -26.91
C ILE A 210 -18.49 -4.99 -27.66
#